data_AF-A0A2R5LL83-F1
#
_entry.id   AF-A0A2R5LL83-F1
#
_cell.length_a   1.000
_cell.length_b   1.000
_cell.length_c   1.000
_cell.angle_alpha   90.00
_cell.angle_beta   90.00
_cell.angle_gamma   90.00
#
_symmetry.space_group_name_H-M   'P 1'
#
loop_
_entity.id
_entity.type
_entity.pdbx_description
1 polymer ?
#
loop_
_entity_poly.entity_id
_entity_poly.type
_entity_poly.pdbx_seq_one_letter_code
_entity_poly.pdbx_strand_id
1 'polypeptide(L)'
;SSAQLRSENLRFLVEIYSTRYCGAQTSEMQSPKRHLQSAILKALVPSKKSQTTDFVQLLVSLLTDIKEHGKLDTLKLLTKSLKIIKKMEKKEMNHEVATSLKLLLGYLSILVFLGICEDNSILEDIQSSAKAYVKDNSQTEDSVWVDTIMETLLNMLAMTSQAVRTVTVLIFSLLHKHMSDDALHQLLSAFGTKREEEEDEGEFIVDDDESSDSDSSDSENEEDETAETDDELRDRLRAVFGDDEHSDEEGVLTDKEMFELDNAISAAFKARMGETKSERVTGIHFQVKCLELLQEYIGSHPPVHHLIKIGSVLVAASTLPNFKSEKTLISSISDTLRLMSAVRKFSSISDVRNEIMELTKSVLDQVSKVSNLQLKNVLGIFSAFLVLCYKKVCSHLGHEENGSSWYLQLYMDSLKAYLEHSSHISPLLFVKFMETHPEHCYDFIVSLEEKASACMEEQHMRLQIFGLLVAAIRLLQGEALPASKRSGVQKIFKKLTDTAVKALEEMAKNKEVKTGMTMEFADLLLVISKQSSSLGFQHPFQDNEALAAALETLTQLMGHRQKNVRRRVGQVVK
;
A
#
# COMPACT_ATOMS: atom_id res chain seq x y z
N SER A 1 -27.03 -26.48 15.55
CA SER A 1 -28.33 -25.94 15.09
C SER A 1 -28.15 -24.96 13.93
N SER A 2 -27.45 -23.83 14.06
CA SER A 2 -27.27 -22.86 12.95
C SER A 2 -26.39 -23.34 11.77
N ALA A 3 -25.26 -24.02 12.03
CA ALA A 3 -24.37 -24.53 10.99
C ALA A 3 -25.02 -25.67 10.16
N GLN A 4 -25.82 -26.49 10.82
CA GLN A 4 -26.56 -27.58 10.19
C GLN A 4 -27.69 -27.05 9.30
N LEU A 5 -28.47 -26.09 9.80
CA LEU A 5 -29.49 -25.39 9.01
C LEU A 5 -28.89 -24.69 7.78
N ARG A 6 -27.69 -24.09 7.93
CA ARG A 6 -26.96 -23.48 6.81
C ARG A 6 -26.56 -24.52 5.75
N SER A 7 -26.07 -25.69 6.17
CA SER A 7 -25.73 -26.78 5.27
C SER A 7 -26.95 -27.36 4.55
N GLU A 8 -28.08 -27.50 5.23
CA GLU A 8 -29.34 -27.99 4.66
C GLU A 8 -29.91 -27.00 3.63
N ASN A 9 -29.94 -25.70 3.97
CA ASN A 9 -30.35 -24.65 3.04
C ASN A 9 -29.45 -24.62 1.79
N LEU A 10 -28.14 -24.79 1.97
CA LEU A 10 -27.19 -24.77 0.86
C LEU A 10 -27.39 -25.96 -0.09
N ARG A 11 -27.64 -27.17 0.45
CA ARG A 11 -28.00 -28.34 -0.37
C ARG A 11 -29.28 -28.10 -1.16
N PHE A 12 -30.30 -27.53 -0.53
CA PHE A 12 -31.56 -27.21 -1.19
C PHE A 12 -31.38 -26.20 -2.33
N LEU A 13 -30.59 -25.15 -2.14
CA LEU A 13 -30.30 -24.17 -3.19
C LEU A 13 -29.56 -24.81 -4.38
N VAL A 14 -28.60 -25.69 -4.09
CA VAL A 14 -27.83 -26.43 -5.11
C VAL A 14 -28.74 -27.41 -5.89
N GLU A 15 -29.67 -28.08 -5.21
CA GLU A 15 -30.65 -28.97 -5.86
C GLU A 15 -31.59 -28.19 -6.80
N ILE A 16 -32.09 -27.03 -6.36
CA ILE A 16 -32.86 -26.12 -7.22
C ILE A 16 -32.03 -25.70 -8.43
N TYR A 17 -30.75 -25.37 -8.21
CA TYR A 17 -29.85 -24.97 -9.29
C TYR A 17 -29.68 -26.08 -10.33
N SER A 18 -29.37 -27.31 -9.88
CA SER A 18 -29.25 -28.49 -10.76
C SER A 18 -30.52 -28.75 -11.57
N THR A 19 -31.68 -28.74 -10.91
CA THR A 19 -32.95 -29.10 -11.55
C THR A 19 -33.43 -28.07 -12.56
N ARG A 20 -33.20 -26.78 -12.31
CA ARG A 20 -33.74 -25.70 -13.15
C ARG A 20 -32.77 -25.13 -14.18
N TYR A 21 -31.47 -25.18 -13.92
CA TYR A 21 -30.50 -24.41 -14.71
C TYR A 21 -29.38 -25.24 -15.37
N CYS A 22 -29.33 -26.56 -15.17
CA CYS A 22 -28.43 -27.44 -15.93
C CYS A 22 -28.93 -27.82 -17.35
N GLY A 23 -29.98 -27.18 -17.90
CA GLY A 23 -30.53 -27.44 -19.25
C GLY A 23 -30.14 -26.40 -20.32
N ALA A 24 -30.72 -26.50 -21.54
CA ALA A 24 -30.63 -25.47 -22.58
C ALA A 24 -31.53 -24.28 -22.18
N GLN A 25 -30.97 -23.05 -22.18
CA GLN A 25 -31.60 -21.89 -21.55
C GLN A 25 -32.15 -20.89 -22.57
N THR A 26 -33.25 -20.24 -22.24
CA THR A 26 -33.77 -19.04 -22.92
C THR A 26 -33.21 -17.78 -22.25
N SER A 27 -33.15 -16.65 -22.98
CA SER A 27 -32.64 -15.36 -22.47
C SER A 27 -33.32 -14.90 -21.16
N GLU A 28 -34.61 -15.23 -20.98
CA GLU A 28 -35.40 -14.91 -19.77
C GLU A 28 -34.94 -15.64 -18.48
N MET A 29 -34.19 -16.75 -18.60
CA MET A 29 -33.75 -17.55 -17.44
C MET A 29 -32.41 -17.10 -16.84
N GLN A 30 -31.69 -16.16 -17.47
CA GLN A 30 -30.34 -15.75 -17.03
C GLN A 30 -30.33 -14.95 -15.73
N SER A 31 -31.25 -14.00 -15.55
CA SER A 31 -31.31 -13.18 -14.32
C SER A 31 -31.61 -14.02 -13.06
N PRO A 32 -32.65 -14.89 -13.03
CA PRO A 32 -32.90 -15.78 -11.88
C PRO A 32 -31.75 -16.73 -11.57
N LYS A 33 -31.03 -17.19 -12.61
CA LYS A 33 -29.83 -18.02 -12.46
C LYS A 33 -28.72 -17.25 -11.74
N ARG A 34 -28.43 -16.02 -12.14
CA ARG A 34 -27.43 -15.14 -11.49
C ARG A 34 -27.75 -14.88 -10.01
N HIS A 35 -29.02 -14.61 -9.69
CA HIS A 35 -29.46 -14.44 -8.30
C HIS A 35 -29.25 -15.70 -7.45
N LEU A 36 -29.56 -16.88 -8.01
CA LEU A 36 -29.36 -18.15 -7.32
C LEU A 36 -27.87 -18.49 -7.14
N GLN A 37 -27.04 -18.21 -8.15
CA GLN A 37 -25.58 -18.30 -8.05
C GLN A 37 -25.04 -17.41 -6.92
N SER A 38 -25.43 -16.13 -6.90
CA SER A 38 -25.05 -15.15 -5.87
C SER A 38 -25.47 -15.59 -4.47
N ALA A 39 -26.69 -16.12 -4.31
CA ALA A 39 -27.19 -16.65 -3.05
C ALA A 39 -26.40 -17.88 -2.57
N ILE A 40 -26.08 -18.82 -3.47
CA ILE A 40 -25.25 -19.99 -3.17
C ILE A 40 -23.86 -19.53 -2.72
N LEU A 41 -23.21 -18.61 -3.45
CA LEU A 41 -21.89 -18.10 -3.09
C LEU A 41 -21.87 -17.39 -1.74
N LYS A 42 -22.85 -16.51 -1.46
CA LYS A 42 -22.99 -15.85 -0.15
C LYS A 42 -23.16 -16.88 0.97
N ALA A 43 -23.93 -17.94 0.73
CA ALA A 43 -24.08 -19.05 1.67
C ALA A 43 -22.81 -19.91 1.81
N LEU A 44 -21.93 -19.95 0.79
CA LEU A 44 -20.68 -20.69 0.71
C LEU A 44 -19.45 -19.93 1.25
N VAL A 45 -19.64 -18.86 2.03
CA VAL A 45 -18.53 -18.16 2.71
C VAL A 45 -18.28 -18.76 4.10
N PRO A 46 -17.05 -19.17 4.45
CA PRO A 46 -16.76 -19.70 5.78
C PRO A 46 -17.06 -18.65 6.86
N SER A 47 -17.64 -19.09 7.98
CA SER A 47 -17.88 -18.17 9.11
C SER A 47 -16.55 -17.88 9.82
N LYS A 48 -16.37 -16.67 10.37
CA LYS A 48 -15.19 -16.33 11.18
C LYS A 48 -14.95 -17.29 12.38
N LYS A 49 -15.94 -18.10 12.75
CA LYS A 49 -15.89 -19.06 13.88
C LYS A 49 -15.73 -20.52 13.47
N SER A 50 -15.84 -20.87 12.18
CA SER A 50 -15.73 -22.26 11.71
C SER A 50 -14.27 -22.62 11.47
N GLN A 51 -13.85 -23.82 11.87
CA GLN A 51 -12.51 -24.30 11.54
C GLN A 51 -12.41 -24.51 10.03
N THR A 52 -11.24 -24.21 9.46
CA THR A 52 -10.95 -24.41 8.02
C THR A 52 -11.22 -25.85 7.57
N THR A 53 -11.00 -26.81 8.46
CA THR A 53 -11.30 -28.24 8.29
C THR A 53 -12.81 -28.51 8.12
N ASP A 54 -13.66 -27.85 8.91
CA ASP A 54 -15.12 -27.97 8.80
C ASP A 54 -15.61 -27.43 7.46
N PHE A 55 -14.98 -26.35 6.97
CA PHE A 55 -15.32 -25.79 5.66
C PHE A 55 -14.92 -26.72 4.52
N VAL A 56 -13.74 -27.35 4.57
CA VAL A 56 -13.35 -28.39 3.61
C VAL A 56 -14.37 -29.55 3.61
N GLN A 57 -14.81 -30.01 4.78
CA GLN A 57 -15.80 -31.09 4.88
C GLN A 57 -17.14 -30.69 4.24
N LEU A 58 -17.58 -29.45 4.45
CA LEU A 58 -18.78 -28.91 3.80
C LEU A 58 -18.65 -28.93 2.28
N LEU A 59 -17.54 -28.43 1.72
CA LEU A 59 -17.30 -28.42 0.28
C LEU A 59 -17.30 -29.85 -0.30
N VAL A 60 -16.64 -30.79 0.38
CA VAL A 60 -16.59 -32.20 -0.05
C VAL A 60 -17.97 -32.86 0.00
N SER A 61 -18.75 -32.58 1.03
CA SER A 61 -20.13 -33.08 1.11
C SER A 61 -20.98 -32.54 -0.03
N LEU A 62 -20.95 -31.23 -0.27
CA LEU A 62 -21.74 -30.61 -1.35
C LEU A 62 -21.33 -31.12 -2.72
N LEU A 63 -20.03 -31.28 -2.97
CA LEU A 63 -19.54 -31.86 -4.23
C LEU A 63 -19.98 -33.31 -4.42
N THR A 64 -20.13 -34.08 -3.34
CA THR A 64 -20.66 -35.44 -3.41
C THR A 64 -22.13 -35.43 -3.78
N ASP A 65 -22.92 -34.51 -3.20
CA ASP A 65 -24.35 -34.35 -3.51
C ASP A 65 -24.56 -33.85 -4.96
N ILE A 66 -23.77 -32.87 -5.41
CA ILE A 66 -23.81 -32.33 -6.79
C ILE A 66 -23.51 -33.43 -7.82
N LYS A 67 -22.58 -34.33 -7.49
CA LYS A 67 -22.19 -35.43 -8.40
C LYS A 67 -23.37 -36.34 -8.75
N GLU A 68 -24.41 -36.42 -7.93
CA GLU A 68 -25.57 -37.26 -8.20
C GLU A 68 -26.53 -36.61 -9.22
N HIS A 69 -26.39 -35.31 -9.51
CA HIS A 69 -27.37 -34.51 -10.25
C HIS A 69 -26.80 -33.62 -11.39
N GLY A 70 -25.49 -33.69 -11.70
CA GLY A 70 -24.82 -32.81 -12.68
C GLY A 70 -24.79 -33.29 -14.15
N LYS A 71 -24.34 -32.41 -15.07
CA LYS A 71 -24.09 -32.75 -16.50
C LYS A 71 -22.88 -33.70 -16.66
N LEU A 72 -22.91 -34.58 -17.66
CA LEU A 72 -21.91 -35.66 -17.84
C LEU A 72 -20.44 -35.19 -17.84
N ASP A 73 -20.13 -34.04 -18.45
CA ASP A 73 -18.74 -33.56 -18.57
C ASP A 73 -18.24 -32.85 -17.31
N THR A 74 -19.08 -32.03 -16.66
CA THR A 74 -18.75 -31.48 -15.34
C THR A 74 -18.64 -32.58 -14.27
N LEU A 75 -19.45 -33.64 -14.36
CA LEU A 75 -19.36 -34.79 -13.45
C LEU A 75 -18.00 -35.50 -13.49
N LYS A 76 -17.35 -35.58 -14.65
CA LYS A 76 -16.00 -36.17 -14.78
C LYS A 76 -14.97 -35.33 -14.01
N LEU A 77 -15.02 -34.01 -14.18
CA LEU A 77 -14.14 -33.05 -13.50
C LEU A 77 -14.35 -33.10 -11.98
N LEU A 78 -15.60 -33.01 -11.52
CA LEU A 78 -15.94 -33.09 -10.08
C LEU A 78 -15.48 -34.42 -9.46
N THR A 79 -15.65 -35.53 -10.18
CA THR A 79 -15.19 -36.85 -9.73
C THR A 79 -13.67 -36.91 -9.63
N LYS A 80 -12.94 -36.26 -10.54
CA LYS A 80 -11.47 -36.15 -10.50
C LYS A 80 -11.02 -35.35 -9.27
N SER A 81 -11.61 -34.19 -9.00
CA SER A 81 -11.36 -33.38 -7.79
C SER A 81 -11.59 -34.20 -6.50
N LEU A 82 -12.74 -34.87 -6.37
CA LEU A 82 -13.07 -35.69 -5.19
C LEU A 82 -12.09 -36.84 -4.98
N LYS A 83 -11.61 -37.50 -6.06
CA LYS A 83 -10.60 -38.56 -5.97
C LYS A 83 -9.26 -38.04 -5.47
N ILE A 84 -8.87 -36.82 -5.86
CA ILE A 84 -7.61 -36.20 -5.42
C ILE A 84 -7.72 -35.80 -3.95
N ILE A 85 -8.82 -35.16 -3.54
CA ILE A 85 -9.08 -34.79 -2.14
C ILE A 85 -9.02 -36.01 -1.20
N LYS A 86 -9.71 -37.10 -1.56
CA LYS A 86 -9.69 -38.35 -0.78
C LYS A 86 -8.30 -39.01 -0.69
N LYS A 87 -7.42 -38.78 -1.66
CA LYS A 87 -6.02 -39.25 -1.59
C LYS A 87 -5.20 -38.41 -0.62
N MET A 88 -5.41 -37.09 -0.58
CA MET A 88 -4.77 -36.19 0.37
C MET A 88 -5.23 -36.39 1.83
N GLU A 89 -6.37 -37.02 2.07
CA GLU A 89 -6.81 -37.40 3.44
C GLU A 89 -6.12 -38.66 3.96
N LYS A 90 -5.61 -39.52 3.07
CA LYS A 90 -5.03 -40.82 3.42
C LYS A 90 -3.51 -40.77 3.59
N LYS A 91 -2.87 -39.71 3.12
CA LYS A 91 -1.42 -39.51 3.21
C LYS A 91 -1.09 -38.50 4.30
N GLU A 92 -0.02 -38.74 5.04
CA GLU A 92 0.61 -37.71 5.88
C GLU A 92 1.31 -36.70 4.95
N MET A 93 0.81 -35.47 4.94
CA MET A 93 1.30 -34.35 4.12
C MET A 93 1.34 -33.08 4.97
N ASN A 94 1.94 -32.00 4.46
CA ASN A 94 1.86 -30.70 5.14
C ASN A 94 0.38 -30.28 5.25
N HIS A 95 -0.10 -30.12 6.48
CA HIS A 95 -1.51 -29.86 6.77
C HIS A 95 -2.00 -28.54 6.15
N GLU A 96 -1.18 -27.48 6.15
CA GLU A 96 -1.56 -26.16 5.61
C GLU A 96 -1.73 -26.23 4.08
N VAL A 97 -0.75 -26.81 3.38
CA VAL A 97 -0.77 -26.98 1.91
C VAL A 97 -1.86 -27.96 1.45
N ALA A 98 -2.01 -29.09 2.16
CA ALA A 98 -3.07 -30.03 1.84
C ALA A 98 -4.46 -29.41 2.05
N THR A 99 -4.63 -28.56 3.07
CA THR A 99 -5.90 -27.87 3.34
C THR A 99 -6.21 -26.82 2.28
N SER A 100 -5.23 -26.01 1.88
CA SER A 100 -5.42 -24.99 0.83
C SER A 100 -5.77 -25.60 -0.53
N LEU A 101 -5.10 -26.68 -0.93
CA LEU A 101 -5.42 -27.42 -2.16
C LEU A 101 -6.81 -28.04 -2.11
N LYS A 102 -7.24 -28.59 -0.96
CA LYS A 102 -8.59 -29.13 -0.78
C LYS A 102 -9.65 -28.03 -0.90
N LEU A 103 -9.42 -26.87 -0.30
CA LEU A 103 -10.31 -25.71 -0.41
C LEU A 103 -10.41 -25.24 -1.86
N LEU A 104 -9.27 -25.05 -2.53
CA LEU A 104 -9.22 -24.56 -3.90
C LEU A 104 -9.92 -25.52 -4.87
N LEU A 105 -9.58 -26.81 -4.82
CA LEU A 105 -10.27 -27.84 -5.63
C LEU A 105 -11.76 -27.90 -5.32
N GLY A 106 -12.13 -27.84 -4.04
CA GLY A 106 -13.51 -27.89 -3.58
C GLY A 106 -14.33 -26.74 -4.14
N TYR A 107 -13.82 -25.53 -3.95
CA TYR A 107 -14.50 -24.29 -4.30
C TYR A 107 -14.54 -24.06 -5.81
N LEU A 108 -13.42 -24.22 -6.54
CA LEU A 108 -13.41 -24.12 -8.01
C LEU A 108 -14.33 -25.14 -8.67
N SER A 109 -14.42 -26.36 -8.14
CA SER A 109 -15.35 -27.36 -8.67
C SER A 109 -16.81 -26.93 -8.52
N ILE A 110 -17.15 -26.19 -7.45
CA ILE A 110 -18.48 -25.59 -7.28
C ILE A 110 -18.66 -24.42 -8.25
N LEU A 111 -17.66 -23.55 -8.45
CA LEU A 111 -17.74 -22.44 -9.41
C LEU A 111 -17.95 -22.93 -10.85
N VAL A 112 -17.25 -23.98 -11.26
CA VAL A 112 -17.44 -24.66 -12.56
C VAL A 112 -18.82 -25.28 -12.65
N PHE A 113 -19.30 -25.95 -11.60
CA PHE A 113 -20.65 -26.51 -11.58
C PHE A 113 -21.73 -25.41 -11.72
N LEU A 114 -21.54 -24.30 -11.02
CA LEU A 114 -22.41 -23.13 -11.12
C LEU A 114 -22.25 -22.42 -12.48
N GLY A 115 -21.32 -22.79 -13.35
CA GLY A 115 -21.07 -22.09 -14.61
C GLY A 115 -20.70 -20.62 -14.40
N ILE A 116 -20.00 -20.32 -13.29
CA ILE A 116 -19.42 -19.01 -13.00
C ILE A 116 -17.97 -18.98 -13.53
N CYS A 117 -17.29 -20.12 -13.51
CA CYS A 117 -16.02 -20.33 -14.20
C CYS A 117 -16.34 -21.09 -15.49
N GLU A 118 -16.31 -20.40 -16.63
CA GLU A 118 -16.62 -20.99 -17.94
C GLU A 118 -15.43 -21.79 -18.49
N ASP A 119 -14.22 -21.33 -18.21
CA ASP A 119 -13.01 -22.05 -18.56
C ASP A 119 -12.70 -23.16 -17.55
N ASN A 120 -12.73 -24.41 -18.04
CA ASN A 120 -12.42 -25.59 -17.24
C ASN A 120 -10.90 -25.81 -17.08
N SER A 121 -10.07 -25.15 -17.90
CA SER A 121 -8.61 -25.28 -17.89
C SER A 121 -8.03 -25.00 -16.50
N ILE A 122 -8.50 -23.92 -15.85
CA ILE A 122 -8.09 -23.49 -14.51
C ILE A 122 -8.28 -24.63 -13.49
N LEU A 123 -9.42 -25.31 -13.52
CA LEU A 123 -9.68 -26.44 -12.63
C LEU A 123 -8.80 -27.66 -13.00
N GLU A 124 -8.59 -27.91 -14.29
CA GLU A 124 -7.76 -29.02 -14.76
C GLU A 124 -6.28 -28.86 -14.39
N ASP A 125 -5.77 -27.63 -14.43
CA ASP A 125 -4.41 -27.26 -14.03
C ASP A 125 -4.22 -27.47 -12.54
N ILE A 126 -5.14 -26.95 -11.71
CA ILE A 126 -5.10 -27.20 -10.26
C ILE A 126 -5.24 -28.68 -9.93
N GLN A 127 -6.07 -29.44 -10.66
CA GLN A 127 -6.13 -30.89 -10.49
C GLN A 127 -4.81 -31.58 -10.85
N SER A 128 -4.10 -31.09 -11.85
CA SER A 128 -2.81 -31.62 -12.28
C SER A 128 -1.72 -31.30 -11.24
N SER A 129 -1.64 -30.06 -10.78
CA SER A 129 -0.72 -29.62 -9.72
C SER A 129 -0.98 -30.35 -8.40
N ALA A 130 -2.25 -30.48 -7.98
CA ALA A 130 -2.60 -31.24 -6.78
C ALA A 130 -2.29 -32.74 -6.93
N LYS A 131 -2.44 -33.32 -8.12
CA LYS A 131 -2.10 -34.72 -8.38
C LYS A 131 -0.59 -34.94 -8.38
N ALA A 132 0.19 -33.99 -8.89
CA ALA A 132 1.65 -33.99 -8.82
C ALA A 132 2.10 -33.93 -7.36
N TYR A 133 1.56 -32.97 -6.59
CA TYR A 133 1.82 -32.84 -5.16
C TYR A 133 1.48 -34.11 -4.35
N VAL A 134 0.39 -34.82 -4.71
CA VAL A 134 0.04 -36.11 -4.09
C VAL A 134 1.00 -37.24 -4.48
N LYS A 135 1.64 -37.18 -5.64
CA LYS A 135 2.54 -38.23 -6.14
C LYS A 135 3.95 -38.07 -5.61
N ASP A 136 4.50 -36.86 -5.64
CA ASP A 136 5.82 -36.56 -5.09
C ASP A 136 5.74 -36.38 -3.59
N ASN A 137 6.31 -37.35 -2.86
CA ASN A 137 6.56 -37.23 -1.42
C ASN A 137 7.85 -36.43 -1.14
N SER A 138 8.58 -36.02 -2.19
CA SER A 138 9.83 -35.28 -2.07
C SER A 138 9.54 -33.78 -2.02
N GLN A 139 9.90 -33.17 -0.89
CA GLN A 139 9.93 -31.73 -0.64
C GLN A 139 11.01 -31.01 -1.47
N THR A 140 11.20 -31.37 -2.75
CA THR A 140 12.36 -30.95 -3.55
C THR A 140 12.02 -30.29 -4.88
N GLU A 141 10.74 -30.16 -5.23
CA GLU A 141 10.28 -29.22 -6.29
C GLU A 141 9.31 -28.21 -5.67
N ASP A 142 9.83 -27.46 -4.70
CA ASP A 142 9.14 -26.35 -4.05
C ASP A 142 9.12 -25.13 -4.99
N SER A 143 8.24 -25.09 -6.01
CA SER A 143 7.77 -23.81 -6.58
C SER A 143 6.58 -23.97 -7.54
N VAL A 144 6.63 -24.93 -8.46
CA VAL A 144 5.75 -24.92 -9.66
C VAL A 144 4.26 -24.92 -9.32
N TRP A 145 3.87 -25.69 -8.30
CA TRP A 145 2.47 -25.74 -7.88
C TRP A 145 2.01 -24.46 -7.17
N VAL A 146 2.91 -23.72 -6.54
CA VAL A 146 2.62 -22.43 -5.88
C VAL A 146 2.28 -21.39 -6.94
N ASP A 147 3.04 -21.37 -8.02
CA ASP A 147 2.85 -20.44 -9.14
C ASP A 147 1.47 -20.66 -9.79
N THR A 148 1.10 -21.91 -10.09
CA THR A 148 -0.25 -22.24 -10.61
C THR A 148 -1.36 -21.83 -9.65
N ILE A 149 -1.16 -22.02 -8.33
CA ILE A 149 -2.16 -21.61 -7.34
C ILE A 149 -2.26 -20.08 -7.29
N MET A 150 -1.15 -19.37 -7.29
CA MET A 150 -1.16 -17.91 -7.19
C MET A 150 -1.81 -17.26 -8.41
N GLU A 151 -1.51 -17.75 -9.62
CA GLU A 151 -2.24 -17.37 -10.84
C GLU A 151 -3.76 -17.61 -10.70
N THR A 152 -4.14 -18.79 -10.19
CA THR A 152 -5.55 -19.13 -9.97
C THR A 152 -6.20 -18.21 -8.92
N LEU A 153 -5.49 -17.87 -7.84
CA LEU A 153 -5.98 -16.97 -6.81
C LEU A 153 -6.17 -15.55 -7.36
N LEU A 154 -5.28 -15.08 -8.23
CA LEU A 154 -5.42 -13.79 -8.91
C LEU A 154 -6.63 -13.79 -9.85
N ASN A 155 -6.83 -14.85 -10.64
CA ASN A 155 -8.03 -15.01 -11.47
C ASN A 155 -9.31 -15.00 -10.63
N MET A 156 -9.32 -15.70 -9.49
CA MET A 156 -10.43 -15.68 -8.53
C MET A 156 -10.64 -14.30 -7.89
N LEU A 157 -9.57 -13.55 -7.64
CA LEU A 157 -9.63 -12.22 -7.03
C LEU A 157 -10.19 -11.17 -8.01
N ALA A 158 -9.91 -11.34 -9.31
CA ALA A 158 -10.45 -10.52 -10.39
C ALA A 158 -11.97 -10.67 -10.55
N MET A 159 -12.54 -11.80 -10.11
CA MET A 159 -14.00 -11.98 -10.08
C MET A 159 -14.68 -10.90 -9.22
N THR A 160 -15.84 -10.41 -9.66
CA THR A 160 -16.62 -9.36 -8.97
C THR A 160 -17.24 -9.85 -7.64
N SER A 161 -17.35 -11.17 -7.44
CA SER A 161 -18.00 -11.76 -6.27
C SER A 161 -17.16 -11.61 -4.98
N GLN A 162 -17.71 -10.87 -4.01
CA GLN A 162 -17.11 -10.72 -2.68
C GLN A 162 -16.95 -12.04 -1.91
N ALA A 163 -17.84 -13.01 -2.16
CA ALA A 163 -17.75 -14.35 -1.57
C ALA A 163 -16.51 -15.10 -2.07
N VAL A 164 -16.24 -15.04 -3.38
CA VAL A 164 -15.04 -15.62 -3.99
C VAL A 164 -13.79 -14.98 -3.40
N ARG A 165 -13.72 -13.65 -3.36
CA ARG A 165 -12.59 -12.91 -2.78
C ARG A 165 -12.30 -13.29 -1.33
N THR A 166 -13.35 -13.49 -0.52
CA THR A 166 -13.20 -13.91 0.88
C THR A 166 -12.55 -15.30 0.99
N VAL A 167 -12.95 -16.23 0.12
CA VAL A 167 -12.36 -17.57 0.07
C VAL A 167 -10.93 -17.53 -0.48
N THR A 168 -10.64 -16.68 -1.48
CA THR A 168 -9.29 -16.45 -2.00
C THR A 168 -8.33 -15.99 -0.90
N VAL A 169 -8.72 -14.99 -0.09
CA VAL A 169 -7.92 -14.50 1.04
C VAL A 169 -7.67 -15.60 2.09
N LEU A 170 -8.69 -16.42 2.39
CA LEU A 170 -8.53 -17.57 3.29
C LEU A 170 -7.51 -18.57 2.75
N ILE A 171 -7.58 -18.92 1.46
CA ILE A 171 -6.66 -19.87 0.84
C ILE A 171 -5.23 -19.29 0.86
N PHE A 172 -5.07 -18.01 0.56
CA PHE A 172 -3.79 -17.31 0.63
C PHE A 172 -3.18 -17.34 2.04
N SER A 173 -3.99 -17.13 3.08
CA SER A 173 -3.55 -17.18 4.49
C SER A 173 -3.02 -18.56 4.94
N LEU A 174 -3.24 -19.62 4.15
CA LEU A 174 -2.68 -20.94 4.38
C LEU A 174 -1.42 -21.21 3.56
N LEU A 175 -1.16 -20.41 2.53
CA LEU A 175 -0.11 -20.64 1.53
C LEU A 175 1.01 -19.61 1.57
N HIS A 176 0.80 -18.46 2.19
CA HIS A 176 1.73 -17.34 2.16
C HIS A 176 3.16 -17.71 2.62
N LYS A 177 3.35 -18.75 3.47
CA LYS A 177 4.68 -19.23 3.90
C LYS A 177 5.48 -19.94 2.79
N HIS A 178 4.81 -20.37 1.73
CA HIS A 178 5.38 -21.08 0.59
C HIS A 178 5.53 -20.17 -0.64
N MET A 179 5.39 -18.85 -0.48
CA MET A 179 5.50 -17.88 -1.57
C MET A 179 6.88 -17.96 -2.26
N SER A 180 6.88 -18.23 -3.56
CA SER A 180 8.06 -18.18 -4.44
C SER A 180 8.32 -16.76 -4.96
N ASP A 181 9.47 -16.55 -5.60
CA ASP A 181 9.79 -15.29 -6.28
C ASP A 181 8.86 -15.05 -7.49
N ASP A 182 8.56 -16.09 -8.27
CA ASP A 182 7.70 -16.01 -9.45
C ASP A 182 6.25 -15.71 -9.08
N ALA A 183 5.73 -16.37 -8.04
CA ALA A 183 4.38 -16.12 -7.56
C ALA A 183 4.22 -14.72 -6.93
N LEU A 184 5.27 -14.21 -6.27
CA LEU A 184 5.29 -12.81 -5.86
C LEU A 184 5.29 -11.87 -7.07
N HIS A 185 6.07 -12.19 -8.11
CA HIS A 185 6.11 -11.39 -9.33
C HIS A 185 4.76 -11.36 -10.05
N GLN A 186 4.02 -12.48 -10.10
CA GLN A 186 2.64 -12.53 -10.58
C GLN A 186 1.71 -11.63 -9.77
N LEU A 187 1.81 -11.63 -8.43
CA LEU A 187 1.00 -10.73 -7.59
C LEU A 187 1.36 -9.25 -7.81
N LEU A 188 2.64 -8.95 -8.03
CA LEU A 188 3.13 -7.59 -8.25
C LEU A 188 2.85 -7.06 -9.66
N SER A 189 2.59 -7.92 -10.65
CA SER A 189 2.25 -7.50 -12.02
C SER A 189 0.96 -6.66 -12.08
N ALA A 190 0.05 -6.86 -11.11
CA ALA A 190 -1.18 -6.07 -10.95
C ALA A 190 -0.95 -4.56 -10.80
N PHE A 191 0.27 -4.14 -10.42
CA PHE A 191 0.63 -2.74 -10.22
C PHE A 191 1.38 -2.11 -11.41
N GLY A 192 1.53 -2.84 -12.53
CA GLY A 192 1.92 -2.27 -13.82
C GLY A 192 3.32 -1.65 -13.87
N THR A 193 4.31 -2.22 -13.17
CA THR A 193 5.66 -1.64 -13.12
C THR A 193 6.70 -2.39 -13.96
N LYS A 194 6.34 -2.81 -15.17
CA LYS A 194 7.34 -3.24 -16.16
C LYS A 194 7.60 -2.11 -17.16
N ARG A 195 8.82 -1.56 -17.11
CA ARG A 195 9.47 -0.96 -18.28
C ARG A 195 9.94 -2.10 -19.17
N GLU A 196 9.03 -2.73 -19.90
CA GLU A 196 9.36 -3.50 -21.09
C GLU A 196 8.29 -3.12 -22.12
N GLU A 197 8.76 -2.50 -23.19
CA GLU A 197 8.01 -2.27 -24.42
C GLU A 197 7.47 -3.61 -24.88
N GLU A 198 6.16 -3.83 -24.77
CA GLU A 198 5.40 -4.73 -25.64
C GLU A 198 3.92 -4.40 -25.44
N GLU A 199 3.29 -4.06 -26.56
CA GLU A 199 1.85 -3.96 -26.73
C GLU A 199 1.22 -5.28 -26.29
N ASP A 200 0.58 -5.30 -25.12
CA ASP A 200 -0.45 -6.30 -24.83
C ASP A 200 -1.59 -5.58 -24.11
N GLU A 201 -2.51 -5.06 -24.92
CA GLU A 201 -3.84 -4.67 -24.48
C GLU A 201 -4.58 -5.95 -24.06
N GLY A 202 -4.31 -6.40 -22.83
CA GLY A 202 -5.12 -7.42 -22.17
C GLY A 202 -6.49 -6.82 -21.82
N GLU A 203 -7.41 -6.84 -22.79
CA GLU A 203 -8.84 -6.62 -22.57
C GLU A 203 -9.34 -7.60 -21.49
N PHE A 204 -9.44 -7.13 -20.25
CA PHE A 204 -10.14 -7.83 -19.19
C PHE A 204 -11.65 -7.68 -19.43
N ILE A 205 -12.21 -8.56 -20.25
CA ILE A 205 -13.66 -8.67 -20.41
C ILE A 205 -14.23 -9.29 -19.13
N VAL A 206 -14.88 -8.48 -18.30
CA VAL A 206 -15.63 -8.95 -17.13
C VAL A 206 -17.11 -8.56 -17.32
N ASP A 207 -17.98 -9.56 -17.39
CA ASP A 207 -19.43 -9.45 -17.50
C ASP A 207 -20.00 -8.70 -16.27
N ASP A 208 -20.46 -7.46 -16.48
CA ASP A 208 -21.00 -6.53 -15.47
C ASP A 208 -22.53 -6.60 -15.44
N ASP A 209 -23.10 -7.04 -14.31
CA ASP A 209 -24.35 -6.49 -13.74
C ASP A 209 -24.59 -7.05 -12.31
N GLU A 210 -24.03 -6.41 -11.27
CA GLU A 210 -24.63 -6.43 -9.92
C GLU A 210 -24.71 -5.00 -9.36
N SER A 211 -25.78 -4.29 -9.76
CA SER A 211 -26.31 -3.15 -9.01
C SER A 211 -26.84 -3.60 -7.65
N SER A 212 -26.12 -3.28 -6.57
CA SER A 212 -26.66 -2.59 -5.38
C SER A 212 -25.57 -2.52 -4.29
N ASP A 213 -24.93 -1.37 -4.13
CA ASP A 213 -24.82 -0.79 -2.79
C ASP A 213 -24.67 0.73 -2.88
N SER A 214 -25.63 1.39 -2.26
CA SER A 214 -25.74 2.84 -2.16
C SER A 214 -24.91 3.29 -0.96
N ASP A 215 -23.84 4.04 -1.22
CA ASP A 215 -23.37 5.06 -0.28
C ASP A 215 -22.88 6.26 -1.08
N SER A 216 -23.83 7.18 -1.29
CA SER A 216 -23.62 8.50 -1.84
C SER A 216 -22.77 9.32 -0.87
N SER A 217 -21.54 9.66 -1.28
CA SER A 217 -20.91 10.90 -0.85
C SER A 217 -20.73 11.78 -2.07
N ASP A 218 -21.71 12.66 -2.21
CA ASP A 218 -21.76 13.83 -3.07
C ASP A 218 -20.44 14.63 -3.02
N SER A 219 -19.89 14.88 -4.20
CA SER A 219 -18.92 15.95 -4.43
C SER A 219 -19.10 16.43 -5.85
N GLU A 220 -20.05 17.33 -6.02
CA GLU A 220 -20.08 18.31 -7.09
C GLU A 220 -18.68 18.91 -7.28
N ASN A 221 -18.12 18.77 -8.48
CA ASN A 221 -17.07 19.65 -8.96
C ASN A 221 -17.32 19.90 -10.44
N GLU A 222 -18.03 21.00 -10.70
CA GLU A 222 -18.00 21.72 -11.97
C GLU A 222 -16.61 22.35 -12.14
N GLU A 223 -15.96 22.08 -13.26
CA GLU A 223 -14.88 22.87 -13.90
C GLU A 223 -14.61 22.14 -15.23
N ASP A 224 -15.34 22.48 -16.30
CA ASP A 224 -14.94 23.46 -17.34
C ASP A 224 -13.53 23.21 -17.90
N GLU A 225 -13.40 22.18 -18.75
CA GLU A 225 -12.35 22.12 -19.77
C GLU A 225 -12.96 22.43 -21.14
N THR A 226 -12.85 23.73 -21.43
CA THR A 226 -12.80 24.39 -22.72
C THR A 226 -12.47 23.50 -23.93
N ALA A 227 -13.46 23.43 -24.83
CA ALA A 227 -13.36 23.48 -26.28
C ALA A 227 -11.95 23.42 -26.91
N GLU A 228 -11.48 22.21 -27.22
CA GLU A 228 -10.68 21.98 -28.42
C GLU A 228 -11.59 21.35 -29.48
N THR A 229 -11.80 22.10 -30.55
CA THR A 229 -12.62 21.76 -31.70
C THR A 229 -11.95 20.69 -32.56
N ASP A 230 -12.27 19.43 -32.29
CA ASP A 230 -12.93 18.49 -33.19
C ASP A 230 -12.72 18.60 -34.72
N ASP A 231 -11.47 18.65 -35.18
CA ASP A 231 -11.17 18.57 -36.61
C ASP A 231 -11.34 17.14 -37.17
N GLU A 232 -11.07 16.09 -36.37
CA GLU A 232 -11.14 14.70 -36.82
C GLU A 232 -12.59 14.16 -36.92
N LEU A 233 -13.49 14.58 -36.02
CA LEU A 233 -14.91 14.21 -36.08
C LEU A 233 -15.65 15.02 -37.15
N ARG A 234 -15.21 16.26 -37.42
CA ARG A 234 -15.65 17.04 -38.59
C ARG A 234 -15.23 16.37 -39.90
N ASP A 235 -14.01 15.84 -39.98
CA ASP A 235 -13.54 15.14 -41.18
C ASP A 235 -14.29 13.82 -41.42
N ARG A 236 -14.63 13.07 -40.37
CA ARG A 236 -15.47 11.88 -40.48
C ARG A 236 -16.93 12.18 -40.81
N LEU A 237 -17.50 13.26 -40.26
CA LEU A 237 -18.83 13.74 -40.65
C LEU A 237 -18.84 14.20 -42.12
N ARG A 238 -17.82 14.95 -42.58
CA ARG A 238 -17.69 15.34 -44.00
C ARG A 238 -17.59 14.14 -44.95
N ALA A 239 -16.86 13.10 -44.56
CA ALA A 239 -16.73 11.89 -45.37
C ALA A 239 -18.06 11.15 -45.58
N VAL A 240 -18.99 11.27 -44.63
CA VAL A 240 -20.34 10.67 -44.71
C VAL A 240 -21.32 11.58 -45.44
N PHE A 241 -21.22 12.90 -45.27
CA PHE A 241 -22.17 13.85 -45.90
C PHE A 241 -21.84 14.18 -47.36
N GLY A 242 -20.61 13.95 -47.83
CA GLY A 242 -20.20 14.32 -49.18
C GLY A 242 -20.14 15.84 -49.34
N ASP A 243 -19.03 16.36 -49.86
CA ASP A 243 -18.88 17.79 -50.13
C ASP A 243 -19.61 18.10 -51.45
N ASP A 244 -20.92 18.36 -51.39
CA ASP A 244 -21.68 18.85 -52.55
C ASP A 244 -22.48 20.10 -52.17
N GLU A 245 -21.91 21.28 -52.47
CA GLU A 245 -22.53 22.59 -52.27
C GLU A 245 -23.74 22.85 -53.20
N HIS A 246 -24.21 21.88 -53.99
CA HIS A 246 -25.37 22.06 -54.87
C HIS A 246 -26.26 20.82 -55.01
N SER A 247 -27.15 20.58 -54.05
CA SER A 247 -28.41 19.85 -54.34
C SER A 247 -29.51 20.18 -53.33
N ASP A 248 -30.47 21.02 -53.74
CA ASP A 248 -31.76 21.22 -53.08
C ASP A 248 -32.70 20.01 -53.33
N GLU A 249 -32.28 18.82 -52.90
CA GLU A 249 -33.17 17.66 -52.79
C GLU A 249 -33.05 17.10 -51.37
N GLU A 250 -34.15 17.16 -50.60
CA GLU A 250 -34.28 16.49 -49.29
C GLU A 250 -34.12 14.98 -49.49
N GLY A 251 -32.86 14.52 -49.50
CA GLY A 251 -32.50 13.11 -49.53
C GLY A 251 -32.95 12.45 -48.24
N VAL A 252 -34.02 11.66 -48.33
CA VAL A 252 -34.43 10.75 -47.26
C VAL A 252 -33.30 9.74 -47.07
N LEU A 253 -32.48 9.95 -46.04
CA LEU A 253 -31.46 9.01 -45.60
C LEU A 253 -32.09 7.62 -45.51
N THR A 254 -31.48 6.63 -46.15
CA THR A 254 -32.00 5.28 -46.07
C THR A 254 -31.79 4.73 -44.65
N ASP A 255 -32.68 3.85 -44.17
CA ASP A 255 -32.58 3.26 -42.83
C ASP A 255 -31.19 2.64 -42.56
N LYS A 256 -30.52 2.17 -43.61
CA LYS A 256 -29.18 1.60 -43.54
C LYS A 256 -28.11 2.67 -43.27
N GLU A 257 -28.19 3.82 -43.95
CA GLU A 257 -27.27 4.95 -43.73
C GLU A 257 -27.48 5.58 -42.36
N MET A 258 -28.73 5.62 -41.88
CA MET A 258 -29.05 6.09 -40.53
C MET A 258 -28.48 5.14 -39.45
N PHE A 259 -28.50 3.82 -39.67
CA PHE A 259 -27.87 2.84 -38.79
C PHE A 259 -26.33 2.91 -38.82
N GLU A 260 -25.74 3.16 -39.97
CA GLU A 260 -24.28 3.33 -40.10
C GLU A 260 -23.82 4.62 -39.40
N LEU A 261 -24.61 5.69 -39.47
CA LEU A 261 -24.38 6.94 -38.75
C LEU A 261 -24.49 6.75 -37.22
N ASP A 262 -25.53 6.07 -36.73
CA ASP A 262 -25.74 5.85 -35.29
C ASP A 262 -24.65 4.94 -34.68
N ASN A 263 -24.18 3.96 -35.46
CA ASN A 263 -23.03 3.13 -35.08
C ASN A 263 -21.72 3.93 -35.06
N ALA A 264 -21.50 4.83 -36.02
CA ALA A 264 -20.32 5.69 -36.05
C ALA A 264 -20.31 6.70 -34.90
N ILE A 265 -21.47 7.27 -34.55
CA ILE A 265 -21.65 8.16 -33.40
C ILE A 265 -21.42 7.38 -32.10
N SER A 266 -22.01 6.19 -31.95
CA SER A 266 -21.81 5.35 -30.76
C SER A 266 -20.36 4.89 -30.59
N ALA A 267 -19.67 4.55 -31.69
CA ALA A 267 -18.26 4.21 -31.66
C ALA A 267 -17.38 5.42 -31.28
N ALA A 268 -17.68 6.61 -31.79
CA ALA A 268 -17.00 7.84 -31.41
C ALA A 268 -17.25 8.22 -29.94
N PHE A 269 -18.47 8.02 -29.42
CA PHE A 269 -18.79 8.22 -28.00
C PHE A 269 -18.09 7.20 -27.09
N LYS A 270 -18.00 5.92 -27.50
CA LYS A 270 -17.23 4.90 -26.77
C LYS A 270 -15.73 5.18 -26.78
N ALA A 271 -15.18 5.62 -27.90
CA ALA A 271 -13.76 6.00 -28.00
C ALA A 271 -13.41 7.22 -27.13
N ARG A 272 -14.36 8.15 -26.95
CA ARG A 272 -14.20 9.32 -26.07
C ARG A 272 -14.38 8.98 -24.58
N MET A 273 -15.06 7.87 -24.26
CA MET A 273 -15.14 7.27 -22.94
C MET A 273 -14.14 6.10 -22.82
N GLY A 274 -12.84 6.32 -22.99
CA GLY A 274 -11.84 5.25 -22.81
C GLY A 274 -11.99 4.56 -21.45
N GLU A 275 -11.84 3.22 -21.38
CA GLU A 275 -12.25 2.30 -20.29
C GLU A 275 -13.53 2.75 -19.58
N THR A 276 -14.61 1.97 -19.71
CA THR A 276 -15.86 2.33 -19.04
C THR A 276 -15.60 2.59 -17.55
N LYS A 277 -16.26 3.60 -16.96
CA LYS A 277 -16.07 3.93 -15.53
C LYS A 277 -16.21 2.69 -14.62
N SER A 278 -17.00 1.70 -15.04
CA SER A 278 -17.14 0.39 -14.39
C SER A 278 -15.84 -0.43 -14.44
N GLU A 279 -15.22 -0.61 -15.61
CA GLU A 279 -13.95 -1.32 -15.79
C GLU A 279 -12.82 -0.71 -14.95
N ARG A 280 -12.68 0.63 -14.94
CA ARG A 280 -11.69 1.31 -14.08
C ARG A 280 -11.90 1.05 -12.61
N VAL A 281 -13.15 1.13 -12.13
CA VAL A 281 -13.50 0.87 -10.74
C VAL A 281 -13.23 -0.59 -10.38
N THR A 282 -13.53 -1.53 -11.27
CA THR A 282 -13.21 -2.96 -11.05
C THR A 282 -11.70 -3.23 -10.98
N GLY A 283 -10.90 -2.60 -11.84
CA GLY A 283 -9.44 -2.68 -11.82
C GLY A 283 -8.84 -2.13 -10.51
N ILE A 284 -9.35 -0.98 -10.04
CA ILE A 284 -8.97 -0.39 -8.75
C ILE A 284 -9.32 -1.33 -7.60
N HIS A 285 -10.52 -1.90 -7.58
CA HIS A 285 -10.92 -2.86 -6.55
C HIS A 285 -10.01 -4.09 -6.54
N PHE A 286 -9.67 -4.64 -7.70
CA PHE A 286 -8.71 -5.74 -7.81
C PHE A 286 -7.34 -5.36 -7.23
N GLN A 287 -6.78 -4.20 -7.60
CA GLN A 287 -5.50 -3.72 -7.09
C GLN A 287 -5.51 -3.51 -5.56
N VAL A 288 -6.59 -2.95 -5.01
CA VAL A 288 -6.77 -2.84 -3.55
C VAL A 288 -6.75 -4.22 -2.89
N LYS A 289 -7.37 -5.22 -3.51
CA LYS A 289 -7.35 -6.60 -2.99
C LYS A 289 -5.98 -7.27 -3.11
N CYS A 290 -5.22 -7.01 -4.17
CA CYS A 290 -3.83 -7.43 -4.25
C CYS A 290 -2.98 -6.81 -3.12
N LEU A 291 -3.22 -5.54 -2.77
CA LEU A 291 -2.58 -4.89 -1.62
C LEU A 291 -2.98 -5.55 -0.28
N GLU A 292 -4.24 -5.95 -0.09
CA GLU A 292 -4.68 -6.70 1.09
C GLU A 292 -3.94 -8.05 1.21
N LEU A 293 -3.77 -8.79 0.11
CA LEU A 293 -2.96 -10.02 0.09
C LEU A 293 -1.49 -9.75 0.44
N LEU A 294 -0.90 -8.68 -0.10
CA LEU A 294 0.45 -8.27 0.24
C LEU A 294 0.59 -7.92 1.73
N GLN A 295 -0.39 -7.24 2.31
CA GLN A 295 -0.39 -6.89 3.73
C GLN A 295 -0.41 -8.14 4.61
N GLU A 296 -1.24 -9.14 4.28
CA GLU A 296 -1.25 -10.43 4.97
C GLU A 296 0.12 -11.13 4.85
N TYR A 297 0.71 -11.12 3.65
CA TYR A 297 2.04 -11.71 3.42
C TYR A 297 3.14 -11.01 4.23
N ILE A 298 3.16 -9.68 4.27
CA ILE A 298 4.11 -8.89 5.06
C ILE A 298 3.97 -9.21 6.55
N GLY A 299 2.74 -9.41 7.04
CA GLY A 299 2.44 -9.84 8.40
C GLY A 299 3.12 -11.17 8.79
N SER A 300 3.39 -12.03 7.82
CA SER A 300 4.07 -13.32 8.02
C SER A 300 5.59 -13.28 8.10
N HIS A 301 6.19 -12.08 8.04
CA HIS A 301 7.64 -11.86 8.10
C HIS A 301 8.41 -12.52 6.93
N PRO A 302 8.16 -12.08 5.69
CA PRO A 302 8.77 -12.67 4.50
C PRO A 302 10.29 -12.41 4.43
N PRO A 303 10.98 -13.04 3.46
CA PRO A 303 12.39 -12.76 3.19
C PRO A 303 12.66 -11.29 2.90
N VAL A 304 13.87 -10.82 3.22
CA VAL A 304 14.26 -9.43 2.96
C VAL A 304 14.12 -9.07 1.48
N HIS A 305 14.54 -9.94 0.55
CA HIS A 305 14.45 -9.64 -0.88
C HIS A 305 13.01 -9.46 -1.38
N HIS A 306 12.03 -10.20 -0.84
CA HIS A 306 10.62 -9.99 -1.17
C HIS A 306 10.16 -8.60 -0.71
N LEU A 307 10.54 -8.18 0.51
CA LEU A 307 10.20 -6.84 1.00
C LEU A 307 10.80 -5.74 0.14
N ILE A 308 12.04 -5.89 -0.31
CA ILE A 308 12.67 -4.90 -1.20
C ILE A 308 11.97 -4.87 -2.56
N LYS A 309 11.62 -6.04 -3.13
CA LYS A 309 10.90 -6.14 -4.40
C LYS A 309 9.50 -5.50 -4.32
N ILE A 310 8.72 -5.83 -3.28
CA ILE A 310 7.41 -5.22 -3.02
C ILE A 310 7.55 -3.70 -2.90
N GLY A 311 8.51 -3.23 -2.08
CA GLY A 311 8.74 -1.81 -1.87
C GLY A 311 9.08 -1.07 -3.16
N SER A 312 9.93 -1.67 -4.00
CA SER A 312 10.30 -1.11 -5.30
C SER A 312 9.09 -0.94 -6.23
N VAL A 313 8.27 -1.99 -6.36
CA VAL A 313 7.06 -1.95 -7.19
C VAL A 313 6.06 -0.91 -6.66
N LEU A 314 5.79 -0.89 -5.36
CA LEU A 314 4.82 0.04 -4.79
C LEU A 314 5.26 1.52 -4.89
N VAL A 315 6.55 1.78 -4.70
CA VAL A 315 7.14 3.12 -4.87
C VAL A 315 7.04 3.55 -6.34
N ALA A 316 7.36 2.67 -7.29
CA ALA A 316 7.20 2.95 -8.71
C ALA A 316 5.71 3.17 -9.09
N ALA A 317 4.82 2.29 -8.66
CA ALA A 317 3.38 2.38 -8.91
C ALA A 317 2.79 3.70 -8.39
N SER A 318 3.22 4.16 -7.22
CA SER A 318 2.78 5.44 -6.65
C SER A 318 3.12 6.68 -7.50
N THR A 319 4.00 6.53 -8.50
CA THR A 319 4.33 7.62 -9.44
C THR A 319 3.51 7.62 -10.72
N LEU A 320 2.80 6.53 -11.01
CA LEU A 320 2.02 6.40 -12.23
C LEU A 320 0.76 7.30 -12.16
N PRO A 321 0.31 7.88 -13.28
CA PRO A 321 -0.83 8.83 -13.29
C PRO A 321 -2.12 8.22 -12.74
N ASN A 322 -2.44 6.98 -13.14
CA ASN A 322 -3.61 6.22 -12.69
C ASN A 322 -3.63 5.99 -11.17
N PHE A 323 -2.47 5.76 -10.55
CA PHE A 323 -2.38 5.64 -9.10
C PHE A 323 -2.45 6.99 -8.42
N LYS A 324 -1.83 8.04 -8.99
CA LYS A 324 -1.77 9.39 -8.37
C LYS A 324 -3.14 10.06 -8.21
N SER A 325 -4.06 9.85 -9.15
CA SER A 325 -5.42 10.43 -9.09
C SER A 325 -6.31 9.71 -8.07
N GLU A 326 -6.05 8.42 -7.82
CA GLU A 326 -6.92 7.56 -7.02
C GLU A 326 -6.54 7.55 -5.53
N LYS A 327 -7.27 8.34 -4.73
CA LYS A 327 -7.03 8.49 -3.28
C LYS A 327 -7.04 7.14 -2.54
N THR A 328 -7.94 6.24 -2.91
CA THR A 328 -8.11 4.94 -2.25
C THR A 328 -6.89 4.04 -2.46
N LEU A 329 -6.34 4.01 -3.68
CA LEU A 329 -5.12 3.26 -4.01
C LEU A 329 -3.91 3.84 -3.31
N ILE A 330 -3.72 5.17 -3.36
CA ILE A 330 -2.60 5.82 -2.67
C ILE A 330 -2.66 5.58 -1.16
N SER A 331 -3.85 5.59 -0.56
CA SER A 331 -3.99 5.25 0.86
C SER A 331 -3.59 3.81 1.11
N SER A 332 -4.08 2.85 0.33
CA SER A 332 -3.75 1.43 0.51
C SER A 332 -2.26 1.13 0.26
N ILE A 333 -1.63 1.77 -0.73
CA ILE A 333 -0.17 1.70 -0.94
C ILE A 333 0.56 2.28 0.28
N SER A 334 0.11 3.44 0.77
CA SER A 334 0.69 4.09 1.94
C SER A 334 0.59 3.21 3.19
N ASP A 335 -0.54 2.54 3.39
CA ASP A 335 -0.76 1.63 4.52
C ASP A 335 0.12 0.37 4.41
N THR A 336 0.26 -0.16 3.19
CA THR A 336 1.14 -1.31 2.90
C THR A 336 2.62 -0.97 3.17
N LEU A 337 3.12 0.15 2.66
CA LEU A 337 4.49 0.61 2.92
C LEU A 337 4.74 0.93 4.41
N ARG A 338 3.73 1.44 5.11
CA ARG A 338 3.78 1.68 6.55
C ARG A 338 3.89 0.37 7.33
N LEU A 339 3.10 -0.64 6.98
CA LEU A 339 3.15 -1.97 7.57
C LEU A 339 4.53 -2.61 7.36
N MET A 340 5.08 -2.53 6.14
CA MET A 340 6.43 -3.01 5.82
C MET A 340 7.49 -2.34 6.71
N SER A 341 7.37 -1.03 6.89
CA SER A 341 8.31 -0.25 7.70
C SER A 341 8.30 -0.61 9.18
N ALA A 342 7.28 -1.32 9.67
CA ALA A 342 7.18 -1.84 11.04
C ALA A 342 7.83 -3.23 11.20
N VAL A 343 8.16 -3.92 10.11
CA VAL A 343 8.77 -5.26 10.16
C VAL A 343 10.17 -5.17 10.77
N ARG A 344 10.48 -6.10 11.69
CA ARG A 344 11.80 -6.22 12.34
C ARG A 344 12.39 -7.61 12.23
N LYS A 345 11.59 -8.62 11.88
CA LYS A 345 11.97 -10.02 11.73
C LYS A 345 11.79 -10.42 10.26
N PHE A 346 12.68 -11.27 9.77
CA PHE A 346 12.69 -11.76 8.39
C PHE A 346 12.87 -13.27 8.44
N SER A 347 12.19 -14.01 7.57
CA SER A 347 12.35 -15.46 7.47
C SER A 347 13.74 -15.85 6.97
N SER A 348 14.27 -15.11 5.99
CA SER A 348 15.64 -15.26 5.47
C SER A 348 16.24 -13.90 5.10
N ILE A 349 17.58 -13.85 5.09
CA ILE A 349 18.36 -12.66 4.76
C ILE A 349 19.27 -12.99 3.58
N SER A 350 18.99 -12.38 2.43
CA SER A 350 19.76 -12.47 1.18
C SER A 350 20.60 -11.20 0.98
N ASP A 351 21.64 -11.28 0.13
CA ASP A 351 22.44 -10.10 -0.23
C ASP A 351 21.70 -9.25 -1.27
N VAL A 352 20.89 -8.30 -0.79
CA VAL A 352 20.15 -7.33 -1.62
C VAL A 352 20.60 -5.89 -1.37
N ARG A 353 21.90 -5.70 -1.06
CA ARG A 353 22.43 -4.39 -0.66
C ARG A 353 22.31 -3.34 -1.77
N ASN A 354 22.56 -3.72 -3.03
CA ASN A 354 22.52 -2.79 -4.16
C ASN A 354 21.09 -2.34 -4.45
N GLU A 355 20.15 -3.27 -4.42
CA GLU A 355 18.72 -3.03 -4.60
C GLU A 355 18.18 -2.10 -3.51
N ILE A 356 18.63 -2.28 -2.26
CA ILE A 356 18.29 -1.35 -1.17
C ILE A 356 18.85 0.05 -1.44
N MET A 357 20.09 0.15 -1.93
CA MET A 357 20.73 1.44 -2.25
C MET A 357 19.97 2.18 -3.36
N GLU A 358 19.63 1.49 -4.44
CA GLU A 358 18.87 2.05 -5.56
C GLU A 358 17.46 2.46 -5.14
N LEU A 359 16.77 1.59 -4.39
CA LEU A 359 15.44 1.88 -3.89
C LEU A 359 15.44 3.08 -2.93
N THR A 360 16.44 3.19 -2.06
CA THR A 360 16.55 4.34 -1.14
C THR A 360 16.73 5.65 -1.90
N LYS A 361 17.56 5.67 -2.95
CA LYS A 361 17.71 6.84 -3.82
C LYS A 361 16.39 7.20 -4.52
N SER A 362 15.69 6.19 -5.05
CA SER A 362 14.38 6.38 -5.69
C SER A 362 13.35 6.97 -4.72
N VAL A 363 13.26 6.44 -3.50
CA VAL A 363 12.35 6.94 -2.47
C VAL A 363 12.66 8.39 -2.09
N LEU A 364 13.93 8.74 -1.87
CA LEU A 364 14.31 10.11 -1.51
C LEU A 364 14.03 11.11 -2.64
N ASP A 365 14.27 10.73 -3.89
CA ASP A 365 13.87 11.52 -5.06
C ASP A 365 12.34 11.73 -5.10
N GLN A 366 11.55 10.68 -4.84
CA GLN A 366 10.09 10.79 -4.78
C GLN A 366 9.57 11.65 -3.61
N VAL A 367 10.19 11.58 -2.43
CA VAL A 367 9.82 12.42 -1.28
C VAL A 367 9.89 13.91 -1.62
N SER A 368 10.82 14.29 -2.51
CA SER A 368 10.96 15.67 -2.99
C SER A 368 9.90 16.10 -4.03
N LYS A 369 9.26 15.14 -4.71
CA LYS A 369 8.33 15.38 -5.84
C LYS A 369 6.86 15.20 -5.49
N VAL A 370 6.54 14.33 -4.54
CA VAL A 370 5.15 13.99 -4.18
C VAL A 370 4.49 15.16 -3.45
N SER A 371 3.31 15.58 -3.89
CA SER A 371 2.48 16.60 -3.22
C SER A 371 1.65 16.01 -2.06
N ASN A 372 1.16 14.77 -2.23
CA ASN A 372 0.35 14.08 -1.23
C ASN A 372 1.11 13.89 0.10
N LEU A 373 0.60 14.50 1.18
CA LEU A 373 1.25 14.50 2.49
C LEU A 373 1.31 13.10 3.14
N GLN A 374 0.28 12.28 2.97
CA GLN A 374 0.22 10.92 3.52
C GLN A 374 1.32 10.05 2.90
N LEU A 375 1.36 10.01 1.57
CA LEU A 375 2.37 9.24 0.83
C LEU A 375 3.78 9.74 1.17
N LYS A 376 4.00 11.06 1.16
CA LYS A 376 5.29 11.65 1.52
C LYS A 376 5.78 11.23 2.91
N ASN A 377 4.90 11.28 3.90
CA ASN A 377 5.23 10.90 5.27
C ASN A 377 5.57 9.41 5.37
N VAL A 378 4.84 8.56 4.64
CA VAL A 378 5.14 7.13 4.58
C VAL A 378 6.44 6.84 3.87
N LEU A 379 6.72 7.50 2.74
CA LEU A 379 7.99 7.36 2.02
C LEU A 379 9.19 7.72 2.92
N GLY A 380 9.07 8.76 3.75
CA GLY A 380 10.12 9.11 4.72
C GLY A 380 10.31 8.09 5.86
N ILE A 381 9.24 7.40 6.28
CA ILE A 381 9.34 6.27 7.22
C ILE A 381 9.99 5.07 6.52
N PHE A 382 9.59 4.80 5.27
CA PHE A 382 10.06 3.68 4.48
C PHE A 382 11.56 3.83 4.12
N SER A 383 12.03 5.03 3.79
CA SER A 383 13.46 5.28 3.55
C SER A 383 14.33 4.98 4.78
N ALA A 384 13.85 5.27 5.98
CA ALA A 384 14.57 4.93 7.22
C ALA A 384 14.60 3.40 7.46
N PHE A 385 13.50 2.72 7.11
CA PHE A 385 13.42 1.26 7.14
C PHE A 385 14.35 0.58 6.14
N LEU A 386 14.52 1.12 4.93
CA LEU A 386 15.46 0.57 3.94
C LEU A 386 16.90 0.56 4.47
N VAL A 387 17.32 1.65 5.13
CA VAL A 387 18.64 1.71 5.79
C VAL A 387 18.74 0.66 6.91
N LEU A 388 17.67 0.43 7.66
CA LEU A 388 17.63 -0.65 8.67
C LEU A 388 17.83 -2.03 8.03
N CYS A 389 17.17 -2.30 6.90
CA CYS A 389 17.36 -3.54 6.14
C CYS A 389 18.80 -3.67 5.67
N TYR A 390 19.40 -2.59 5.13
CA TYR A 390 20.80 -2.59 4.68
C TYR A 390 21.75 -2.99 5.82
N LYS A 391 21.65 -2.31 6.97
CA LYS A 391 22.51 -2.60 8.13
C LYS A 391 22.34 -4.03 8.63
N LYS A 392 21.12 -4.56 8.60
CA LYS A 392 20.83 -5.94 9.00
C LYS A 392 21.40 -6.97 8.02
N VAL A 393 21.36 -6.70 6.72
CA VAL A 393 22.02 -7.52 5.69
C VAL A 393 23.54 -7.48 5.87
N CYS A 394 24.14 -6.29 6.05
CA CYS A 394 25.58 -6.15 6.30
C CYS A 394 26.03 -6.90 7.56
N SER A 395 25.28 -6.78 8.65
CA SER A 395 25.56 -7.52 9.89
C SER A 395 25.46 -9.03 9.70
N HIS A 396 24.52 -9.52 8.87
CA HIS A 396 24.40 -10.95 8.57
C HIS A 396 25.58 -11.47 7.74
N LEU A 397 26.06 -10.67 6.79
CA LEU A 397 27.19 -11.00 5.93
C LEU A 397 28.57 -10.78 6.60
N GLY A 398 28.61 -10.28 7.84
CA GLY A 398 29.87 -9.97 8.54
C GLY A 398 30.63 -8.79 7.94
N HIS A 399 29.96 -7.92 7.18
CA HIS A 399 30.57 -6.70 6.66
C HIS A 399 30.54 -5.59 7.73
N GLU A 400 31.71 -5.21 8.22
CA GLU A 400 31.88 -4.00 9.02
C GLU A 400 31.90 -2.77 8.10
N GLU A 401 31.02 -1.79 8.35
CA GLU A 401 31.03 -0.50 7.65
C GLU A 401 32.29 0.28 8.02
N ASN A 402 33.35 0.16 7.23
CA ASN A 402 34.63 0.84 7.43
C ASN A 402 34.67 2.26 6.82
N GLY A 403 33.54 2.94 6.67
CA GLY A 403 33.49 4.26 6.01
C GLY A 403 32.25 5.09 6.35
N SER A 404 32.20 6.32 5.83
CA SER A 404 31.01 7.17 5.89
C SER A 404 29.86 6.48 5.19
N SER A 405 28.79 6.20 5.92
CA SER A 405 27.66 5.43 5.40
C SER A 405 27.02 6.16 4.22
N TRP A 406 26.92 5.52 3.05
CA TRP A 406 26.42 6.12 1.80
C TRP A 406 25.06 6.81 1.96
N TYR A 407 24.21 6.25 2.83
CA TYR A 407 22.89 6.76 3.11
C TYR A 407 22.94 8.09 3.88
N LEU A 408 23.93 8.29 4.77
CA LEU A 408 24.06 9.53 5.54
C LEU A 408 24.26 10.72 4.59
N GLN A 409 25.08 10.56 3.56
CA GLN A 409 25.30 11.60 2.56
C GLN A 409 23.99 11.97 1.85
N LEU A 410 23.17 10.99 1.45
CA LEU A 410 21.88 11.25 0.80
C LEU A 410 20.90 12.03 1.71
N TYR A 411 20.86 11.71 2.99
CA TYR A 411 20.03 12.43 3.96
C TYR A 411 20.56 13.84 4.22
N MET A 412 21.89 14.04 4.24
CA MET A 412 22.49 15.37 4.40
C MET A 412 22.25 16.25 3.18
N ASP A 413 22.29 15.69 1.97
CA ASP A 413 21.95 16.43 0.75
C ASP A 413 20.45 16.77 0.70
N SER A 414 19.59 15.84 1.13
CA SER A 414 18.16 16.11 1.33
C SER A 414 17.90 17.19 2.38
N LEU A 415 18.69 17.22 3.46
CA LEU A 415 18.61 18.25 4.50
C LEU A 415 19.03 19.62 3.97
N LYS A 416 20.10 19.69 3.19
CA LYS A 416 20.50 20.96 2.53
C LYS A 416 19.40 21.48 1.61
N ALA A 417 18.83 20.61 0.76
CA ALA A 417 17.71 20.96 -0.09
C ALA A 417 16.48 21.42 0.70
N TYR A 418 16.19 20.78 1.84
CA TYR A 418 15.14 21.20 2.76
C TYR A 418 15.37 22.59 3.37
N LEU A 419 16.63 22.92 3.65
CA LEU A 419 17.03 24.18 4.27
C LEU A 419 17.30 25.32 3.28
N GLU A 420 17.40 25.05 1.98
CA GLU A 420 17.78 26.05 0.99
C GLU A 420 16.57 26.75 0.35
N HIS A 421 15.47 26.06 0.03
CA HIS A 421 14.21 26.66 -0.47
C HIS A 421 13.00 25.72 -0.25
N SER A 422 11.79 26.11 -0.68
CA SER A 422 10.48 25.44 -0.51
C SER A 422 10.40 24.02 -1.12
N SER A 423 11.28 23.14 -0.66
CA SER A 423 11.22 21.73 -1.01
C SER A 423 9.92 21.18 -0.44
N HIS A 424 9.32 20.27 -1.20
CA HIS A 424 8.18 19.53 -0.69
C HIS A 424 8.58 18.58 0.44
N ILE A 425 9.86 18.47 0.82
CA ILE A 425 10.36 17.51 1.82
C ILE A 425 9.70 17.77 3.19
N SER A 426 9.17 16.70 3.78
CA SER A 426 8.58 16.74 5.13
C SER A 426 9.67 16.61 6.18
N PRO A 427 9.67 17.41 7.28
CA PRO A 427 10.61 17.25 8.37
C PRO A 427 10.53 15.85 9.03
N LEU A 428 9.41 15.15 8.84
CA LEU A 428 9.23 13.78 9.31
C LEU A 428 10.27 12.82 8.72
N LEU A 429 10.78 13.07 7.51
CA LEU A 429 11.86 12.29 6.88
C LEU A 429 13.07 12.20 7.81
N PHE A 430 13.54 13.35 8.29
CA PHE A 430 14.73 13.44 9.13
C PHE A 430 14.45 12.92 10.55
N VAL A 431 13.28 13.26 11.11
CA VAL A 431 12.89 12.78 12.44
C VAL A 431 12.83 11.25 12.46
N LYS A 432 12.22 10.61 11.46
CA LYS A 432 12.12 9.15 11.39
C LYS A 432 13.45 8.47 11.12
N PHE A 433 14.33 9.09 10.33
CA PHE A 433 15.69 8.62 10.18
C PHE A 433 16.45 8.65 11.52
N MET A 434 16.42 9.77 12.25
CA MET A 434 17.08 9.90 13.55
C MET A 434 16.49 8.98 14.62
N GLU A 435 15.18 8.72 14.62
CA GLU A 435 14.55 7.76 15.51
C GLU A 435 15.01 6.32 15.24
N THR A 436 15.22 5.97 13.97
CA THR A 436 15.60 4.62 13.55
C THR A 436 17.11 4.39 13.65
N HIS A 437 17.90 5.44 13.41
CA HIS A 437 19.37 5.44 13.41
C HIS A 437 19.92 6.56 14.31
N PRO A 438 19.77 6.45 15.65
CA PRO A 438 20.16 7.50 16.58
C PRO A 438 21.64 7.85 16.60
N GLU A 439 22.52 6.97 16.12
CA GLU A 439 23.96 7.19 16.01
C GLU A 439 24.32 8.39 15.12
N HIS A 440 23.42 8.77 14.21
CA HIS A 440 23.58 9.91 13.30
C HIS A 440 23.01 11.23 13.85
N CYS A 441 22.38 11.23 15.04
CA CYS A 441 21.84 12.47 15.62
C CYS A 441 22.93 13.54 15.80
N TYR A 442 24.16 13.14 16.13
CA TYR A 442 25.28 14.06 16.22
C TYR A 442 25.56 14.78 14.89
N ASP A 443 25.51 14.06 13.77
CA ASP A 443 25.82 14.59 12.45
C ASP A 443 24.77 15.64 12.04
N PHE A 444 23.50 15.40 12.36
CA PHE A 444 22.40 16.39 12.19
C PHE A 444 22.57 17.61 13.10
N ILE A 445 22.94 17.42 14.37
CA ILE A 445 23.16 18.51 15.31
C ILE A 445 24.26 19.45 14.82
N VAL A 446 25.38 18.90 14.34
CA VAL A 446 26.48 19.68 13.77
C VAL A 446 26.00 20.50 12.58
N SER A 447 25.36 19.86 11.60
CA SER A 447 24.91 20.53 10.38
C SER A 447 23.85 21.61 10.64
N LEU A 448 22.95 21.39 11.59
CA LEU A 448 21.89 22.34 11.95
C LEU A 448 22.41 23.51 12.81
N GLU A 449 23.40 23.28 13.70
CA GLU A 449 24.00 24.36 14.50
C GLU A 449 24.66 25.42 13.61
N GLU A 450 25.36 24.99 12.56
CA GLU A 450 26.02 25.90 11.62
C GLU A 450 25.06 26.90 10.97
N LYS A 451 23.79 26.52 10.78
CA LYS A 451 22.75 27.40 10.21
C LYS A 451 21.87 28.08 11.26
N ALA A 452 21.93 27.68 12.54
CA ALA A 452 21.02 28.15 13.59
C ALA A 452 21.13 29.66 13.84
N SER A 453 22.34 30.22 13.84
CA SER A 453 22.54 31.67 14.06
C SER A 453 22.06 32.53 12.89
N ALA A 454 22.11 32.01 11.66
CA ALA A 454 21.73 32.75 10.46
C ALA A 454 20.21 32.85 10.25
N CYS A 455 19.43 31.93 10.84
CA CYS A 455 17.99 31.83 10.60
C CYS A 455 17.10 32.63 11.58
N MET A 456 17.69 33.45 12.45
CA MET A 456 16.97 34.07 13.58
C MET A 456 15.83 35.00 13.14
N GLU A 457 16.01 35.71 12.03
CA GLU A 457 15.04 36.66 11.47
C GLU A 457 13.93 35.96 10.67
N GLU A 458 14.24 34.85 10.01
CA GLU A 458 13.31 34.12 9.15
C GLU A 458 12.48 33.10 9.95
N GLN A 459 11.24 33.45 10.31
CA GLN A 459 10.38 32.61 11.15
C GLN A 459 10.22 31.16 10.65
N HIS A 460 10.02 30.99 9.35
CA HIS A 460 9.85 29.65 8.77
C HIS A 460 11.13 28.81 8.92
N MET A 461 12.27 29.33 8.50
CA MET A 461 13.58 28.65 8.61
C MET A 461 13.95 28.36 10.07
N ARG A 462 13.69 29.31 10.97
CA ARG A 462 13.90 29.12 12.41
C ARG A 462 13.10 27.95 12.95
N LEU A 463 11.80 27.91 12.66
CA LEU A 463 10.92 26.82 13.09
C LEU A 463 11.41 25.45 12.61
N GLN A 464 11.85 25.39 11.36
CA GLN A 464 12.38 24.16 10.78
C GLN A 464 13.68 23.70 11.45
N ILE A 465 14.67 24.60 11.56
CA ILE A 465 15.98 24.29 12.13
C ILE A 465 15.88 23.94 13.61
N PHE A 466 15.23 24.79 14.41
CA PHE A 466 15.10 24.54 15.85
C PHE A 466 14.19 23.35 16.16
N GLY A 467 13.15 23.11 15.35
CA GLY A 467 12.33 21.90 15.46
C GLY A 467 13.14 20.62 15.26
N LEU A 468 13.98 20.58 14.22
CA LEU A 468 14.87 19.45 13.96
C LEU A 468 16.00 19.32 14.99
N LEU A 469 16.57 20.43 15.47
CA LEU A 469 17.56 20.43 16.55
C LEU A 469 16.97 19.83 17.84
N VAL A 470 15.78 20.26 18.24
CA VAL A 470 15.09 19.73 19.43
C VAL A 470 14.85 18.22 19.28
N ALA A 471 14.47 17.75 18.10
CA ALA A 471 14.30 16.33 17.82
C ALA A 471 15.64 15.56 17.91
N ALA A 472 16.68 16.05 17.23
CA ALA A 472 18.00 15.42 17.17
C ALA A 472 18.65 15.35 18.57
N ILE A 473 18.60 16.44 19.34
CA ILE A 473 19.15 16.50 20.70
C ILE A 473 18.36 15.55 21.61
N ARG A 474 17.03 15.47 21.48
CA ARG A 474 16.22 14.55 22.28
C ARG A 474 16.58 13.08 22.03
N LEU A 475 16.87 12.72 20.79
CA LEU A 475 17.16 11.33 20.36
C LEU A 475 18.64 10.94 20.52
N LEU A 476 19.51 11.90 20.86
CA LEU A 476 20.94 11.68 21.01
C LEU A 476 21.25 10.61 22.07
N GLN A 477 21.95 9.55 21.67
CA GLN A 477 22.43 8.50 22.57
C GLN A 477 23.77 8.88 23.21
N GLY A 478 23.71 9.76 24.21
CA GLY A 478 24.86 10.33 24.91
C GLY A 478 25.92 9.31 25.38
N GLU A 479 25.47 8.19 25.92
CA GLU A 479 26.34 7.16 26.50
C GLU A 479 27.15 6.40 25.45
N ALA A 480 26.61 6.21 24.24
CA ALA A 480 27.26 5.48 23.15
C ALA A 480 28.27 6.34 22.35
N LEU A 481 28.30 7.66 22.57
CA LEU A 481 29.16 8.59 21.83
C LEU A 481 30.65 8.46 22.21
N PRO A 482 31.56 8.45 21.21
CA PRO A 482 33.00 8.57 21.45
C PRO A 482 33.36 9.85 22.22
N ALA A 483 34.42 9.80 23.02
CA ALA A 483 34.87 10.94 23.84
C ALA A 483 35.13 12.22 23.01
N SER A 484 35.63 12.08 21.78
CA SER A 484 35.83 13.19 20.84
C SER A 484 34.51 13.89 20.50
N LYS A 485 33.47 13.14 20.11
CA LYS A 485 32.14 13.68 19.80
C LYS A 485 31.47 14.26 21.05
N ARG A 486 31.65 13.68 22.24
CA ARG A 486 31.10 14.22 23.51
C ARG A 486 31.58 15.65 23.79
N SER A 487 32.87 15.92 23.61
CA SER A 487 33.42 17.28 23.77
C SER A 487 32.84 18.27 22.73
N GLY A 488 32.57 17.79 21.50
CA GLY A 488 31.90 18.55 20.45
C GLY A 488 30.46 18.92 20.84
N VAL A 489 29.70 17.94 21.34
CA VAL A 489 28.32 18.15 21.83
C VAL A 489 28.28 19.21 22.91
N GLN A 490 29.19 19.16 23.90
CA GLN A 490 29.24 20.15 24.98
C GLN A 490 29.45 21.58 24.43
N LYS A 491 30.35 21.75 23.45
CA LYS A 491 30.59 23.05 22.80
C LYS A 491 29.35 23.53 22.05
N ILE A 492 28.70 22.65 21.29
CA ILE A 492 27.48 22.96 20.54
C ILE A 492 26.35 23.36 21.48
N PHE A 493 26.13 22.61 22.56
CA PHE A 493 25.12 22.92 23.58
C PHE A 493 25.33 24.30 24.20
N LYS A 494 26.59 24.67 24.49
CA LYS A 494 26.91 26.00 24.98
C LYS A 494 26.56 27.09 23.96
N LYS A 495 26.97 26.93 22.69
CA LYS A 495 26.66 27.90 21.63
C LYS A 495 25.15 28.07 21.37
N LEU A 496 24.39 26.96 21.34
CA LEU A 496 22.94 26.99 21.15
C LEU A 496 22.25 27.64 22.35
N THR A 497 22.73 27.36 23.57
CA THR A 497 22.26 28.04 24.79
C THR A 497 22.53 29.54 24.70
N ASP A 498 23.76 29.96 24.37
CA ASP A 498 24.13 31.36 24.25
C ASP A 498 23.27 32.09 23.20
N THR A 499 22.99 31.44 22.07
CA THR A 499 22.12 31.98 21.01
C THR A 499 20.68 32.17 21.51
N ALA A 500 20.11 31.16 22.17
CA ALA A 500 18.75 31.22 22.70
C ALA A 500 18.60 32.26 23.82
N VAL A 501 19.58 32.33 24.74
CA VAL A 501 19.60 33.29 25.85
C VAL A 501 19.66 34.73 25.32
N LYS A 502 20.57 35.02 24.38
CA LYS A 502 20.69 36.35 23.77
C LYS A 502 19.38 36.80 23.12
N ALA A 503 18.73 35.91 22.37
CA ALA A 503 17.46 36.24 21.72
C ALA A 503 16.32 36.49 22.73
N LEU A 504 16.25 35.70 23.82
CA LEU A 504 15.28 35.92 24.90
C LEU A 504 15.54 37.25 25.64
N GLU A 505 16.80 37.57 25.90
CA GLU A 505 17.18 38.85 26.51
C GLU A 505 16.84 40.06 25.63
N GLU A 506 17.09 39.98 24.31
CA GLU A 506 16.74 41.04 23.36
C GLU A 506 15.22 41.26 23.30
N MET A 507 14.44 40.17 23.25
CA MET A 507 12.97 40.26 23.31
C MET A 507 12.49 40.90 24.61
N ALA A 508 13.10 40.55 25.75
CA ALA A 508 12.79 41.15 27.05
C ALA A 508 13.13 42.65 27.09
N LYS A 509 14.32 43.03 26.58
CA LYS A 509 14.77 44.44 26.49
C LYS A 509 13.83 45.28 25.62
N ASN A 510 13.39 44.73 24.49
CA ASN A 510 12.50 45.40 23.55
C ASN A 510 11.02 45.37 23.99
N LYS A 511 10.69 44.66 25.08
CA LYS A 511 9.32 44.42 25.57
C LYS A 511 8.40 43.81 24.49
N GLU A 512 8.97 43.00 23.60
CA GLU A 512 8.25 42.37 22.50
C GLU A 512 8.09 40.87 22.76
N VAL A 513 6.85 40.41 22.98
CA VAL A 513 6.58 38.99 23.27
C VAL A 513 6.23 38.25 21.99
N LYS A 514 7.22 37.56 21.41
CA LYS A 514 7.00 36.56 20.36
C LYS A 514 6.78 35.20 21.01
N THR A 515 5.51 34.81 21.21
CA THR A 515 5.18 33.58 21.95
C THR A 515 5.68 32.29 21.29
N GLY A 516 5.67 32.21 19.95
CA GLY A 516 6.28 31.10 19.21
C GLY A 516 7.79 31.05 19.47
N MET A 517 8.44 32.19 19.23
CA MET A 517 9.79 32.57 19.65
C MET A 517 10.22 31.96 20.99
N THR A 518 9.46 32.33 22.00
CA THR A 518 9.70 32.00 23.40
C THR A 518 9.52 30.51 23.67
N MET A 519 8.51 29.88 23.07
CA MET A 519 8.27 28.44 23.22
C MET A 519 9.39 27.61 22.59
N GLU A 520 9.82 27.96 21.37
CA GLU A 520 10.90 27.30 20.62
C GLU A 520 12.19 27.26 21.45
N PHE A 521 12.61 28.42 22.00
CA PHE A 521 13.82 28.50 22.81
C PHE A 521 13.67 27.85 24.18
N ALA A 522 12.50 27.94 24.82
CA ALA A 522 12.26 27.20 26.06
C ALA A 522 12.36 25.69 25.85
N ASP A 523 11.80 25.16 24.75
CA ASP A 523 11.91 23.74 24.40
C ASP A 523 13.36 23.32 24.14
N LEU A 524 14.13 24.14 23.42
CA LEU A 524 15.55 23.91 23.19
C LEU A 524 16.33 23.86 24.51
N LEU A 525 16.19 24.88 25.36
CA LEU A 525 16.91 24.98 26.63
C LEU A 525 16.61 23.80 27.56
N LEU A 526 15.35 23.38 27.65
CA LEU A 526 14.95 22.22 28.45
C LEU A 526 15.54 20.91 27.94
N VAL A 527 15.56 20.72 26.62
CA VAL A 527 16.12 19.50 26.02
C VAL A 527 17.64 19.47 26.16
N ILE A 528 18.33 20.60 25.99
CA ILE A 528 19.77 20.72 26.24
C ILE A 528 20.10 20.47 27.72
N SER A 529 19.35 21.06 28.65
CA SER A 529 19.53 20.85 30.09
C SER A 529 19.39 19.36 30.47
N LYS A 530 18.32 18.71 30.00
CA LYS A 530 18.10 17.28 30.25
C LYS A 530 19.23 16.42 29.70
N GLN A 531 19.67 16.67 28.47
CA GLN A 531 20.74 15.90 27.83
C GLN A 531 22.12 16.17 28.44
N SER A 532 22.39 17.41 28.85
CA SER A 532 23.60 17.77 29.58
C SER A 532 23.69 17.00 30.89
N SER A 533 22.56 16.90 31.61
CA SER A 533 22.47 16.15 32.86
C SER A 533 22.73 14.65 32.66
N SER A 534 22.14 14.03 31.63
CA SER A 534 22.40 12.60 31.33
C SER A 534 23.83 12.33 30.88
N LEU A 535 24.51 13.32 30.29
CA LEU A 535 25.91 13.24 29.87
C LEU A 535 26.91 13.58 30.99
N GLY A 536 26.43 14.00 32.16
CA GLY A 536 27.29 14.45 33.26
C GLY A 536 27.98 15.80 33.03
N PHE A 537 27.45 16.62 32.10
CA PHE A 537 27.94 17.98 31.90
C PHE A 537 27.39 18.92 32.98
N GLN A 538 28.14 19.99 33.26
CA GLN A 538 27.61 21.10 34.05
C GLN A 538 26.35 21.67 33.39
N HIS A 539 25.39 22.09 34.22
CA HIS A 539 24.13 22.59 33.72
C HIS A 539 24.38 23.86 32.87
N PRO A 540 23.91 23.89 31.61
CA PRO A 540 24.41 24.82 30.58
C PRO A 540 24.13 26.30 30.84
N PHE A 541 23.16 26.59 31.71
CA PHE A 541 22.80 27.95 32.15
C PHE A 541 22.53 27.99 33.67
N GLN A 542 23.25 27.17 34.43
CA GLN A 542 23.21 27.23 35.90
C GLN A 542 23.52 28.65 36.37
N ASP A 543 22.70 29.17 37.29
CA ASP A 543 22.87 30.49 37.90
C ASP A 543 22.90 31.67 36.90
N ASN A 544 22.28 31.52 35.73
CA ASN A 544 22.15 32.60 34.76
C ASN A 544 21.06 33.59 35.18
N GLU A 545 21.41 34.56 36.03
CA GLU A 545 20.51 35.60 36.53
C GLU A 545 19.89 36.46 35.41
N ALA A 546 20.64 36.71 34.33
CA ALA A 546 20.17 37.51 33.20
C ALA A 546 19.04 36.78 32.43
N LEU A 547 19.20 35.47 32.22
CA LEU A 547 18.15 34.63 31.63
C LEU A 547 16.91 34.59 32.54
N ALA A 548 17.09 34.41 33.84
CA ALA A 548 15.97 34.39 34.80
C ALA A 548 15.17 35.70 34.77
N ALA A 549 15.87 36.85 34.79
CA ALA A 549 15.25 38.17 34.69
C ALA A 549 14.53 38.40 33.35
N ALA A 550 15.13 37.94 32.23
CA ALA A 550 14.51 38.03 30.92
C ALA A 550 13.23 37.21 30.82
N LEU A 551 13.25 35.97 31.30
CA LEU A 551 12.09 35.07 31.32
C LEU A 551 10.97 35.59 32.25
N GLU A 552 11.32 36.19 33.39
CA GLU A 552 10.35 36.82 34.28
C GLU A 552 9.68 38.02 33.58
N THR A 553 10.47 38.90 32.95
CA THR A 553 9.98 40.07 32.19
C THR A 553 9.02 39.63 31.08
N LEU A 554 9.40 38.63 30.28
CA LEU A 554 8.53 38.08 29.24
C LEU A 554 7.26 37.46 29.84
N THR A 555 7.35 36.80 30.99
CA THR A 555 6.20 36.18 31.68
C THR A 555 5.21 37.19 32.26
N GLN A 556 5.67 38.38 32.64
CA GLN A 556 4.84 39.50 33.07
C GLN A 556 4.12 40.16 31.89
N LEU A 557 4.80 40.26 30.74
CA LEU A 557 4.22 40.79 29.49
C LEU A 557 3.22 39.81 28.83
N MET A 558 3.31 38.51 29.13
CA MET A 558 2.40 37.48 28.63
C MET A 558 1.01 37.55 29.29
N GLY A 559 -0.05 37.63 28.47
CA GLY A 559 -1.45 37.65 28.93
C GLY A 559 -1.97 36.27 29.40
N HIS A 560 -3.13 36.26 30.07
CA HIS A 560 -3.76 35.03 30.60
C HIS A 560 -4.04 33.94 29.55
N ARG A 561 -4.17 34.30 28.27
CA ARG A 561 -4.42 33.37 27.16
C ARG A 561 -3.18 32.53 26.76
N GLN A 562 -1.99 32.85 27.26
CA GLN A 562 -0.72 32.19 26.88
C GLN A 562 -0.22 31.18 27.93
N LYS A 563 -1.15 30.48 28.59
CA LYS A 563 -0.87 29.57 29.72
C LYS A 563 0.19 28.50 29.41
N ASN A 564 0.22 27.98 28.18
CA ASN A 564 1.16 26.93 27.78
C ASN A 564 2.61 27.44 27.73
N VAL A 565 2.83 28.62 27.14
CA VAL A 565 4.16 29.24 27.05
C VAL A 565 4.67 29.62 28.44
N ARG A 566 3.80 30.22 29.28
CA ARG A 566 4.14 30.54 30.68
C ARG A 566 4.52 29.29 31.47
N ARG A 567 3.80 28.17 31.30
CA ARG A 567 4.15 26.89 31.93
C ARG A 567 5.52 26.40 31.49
N ARG A 568 5.84 26.50 30.19
CA ARG A 568 7.12 26.02 29.65
C ARG A 568 8.29 26.88 30.11
N VAL A 569 8.15 28.20 30.08
CA VAL A 569 9.12 29.14 30.64
C VAL A 569 9.33 28.88 32.13
N GLY A 570 8.26 28.66 32.89
CA GLY A 570 8.36 28.30 34.30
C GLY A 570 9.07 26.97 34.58
N GLN A 571 9.21 26.09 33.58
CA GLN A 571 10.07 24.89 33.69
C GLN A 571 11.53 25.18 33.41
N VAL A 572 11.86 26.23 32.66
CA VAL A 572 13.25 26.67 32.41
C VAL A 572 13.80 27.40 33.63
N VAL A 573 12.94 28.15 34.33
CA VAL A 573 13.30 28.90 35.55
C VAL A 573 13.48 27.99 36.76
N LYS A 574 12.79 26.84 36.78
CA LYS A 574 12.92 25.82 37.83
C LYS A 574 14.04 24.86 37.51
#